data_AF-A0A7W6WGR3-F1
#
_entry.id   AF-A0A7W6WGR3-F1
#
_cell.length_a   1.000
_cell.length_b   1.000
_cell.length_c   1.000
_cell.angle_alpha   90.00
_cell.angle_beta   90.00
_cell.angle_gamma   90.00
#
_symmetry.space_group_name_H-M   'P 1'
#
loop_
_entity.id
_entity.type
_entity.pdbx_description
1 polymer ?
#
loop_
_entity_poly.entity_id
_entity_poly.type
_entity_poly.pdbx_seq_one_letter_code
_entity_poly.pdbx_strand_id
1 'polypeptide(L)'
;MSSVVPFPPSDAPRLRLVETERQMEDFQFDQVFAAADRLALVNRDLMSAAARLRHGDILGDGDALIDGETLRAALPAILNLINLCASNRDADLSRAVRQWLQVNGD
;
A
#
# COMPACT_ATOMS: atom_id res chain seq x y z
N MET A 1 30.53 -6.82 -53.99
CA MET A 1 30.65 -7.20 -52.57
C MET A 1 29.52 -6.52 -51.82
N SER A 2 28.46 -7.25 -51.47
CA SER A 2 27.30 -6.70 -50.77
C SER A 2 27.53 -6.75 -49.26
N SER A 3 27.68 -5.59 -48.63
CA SER A 3 27.86 -5.44 -47.18
C SER A 3 26.49 -5.49 -46.49
N VAL A 4 26.21 -6.58 -45.79
CA VAL A 4 25.03 -6.69 -44.91
C VAL A 4 25.33 -5.92 -43.63
N VAL A 5 24.69 -4.77 -43.45
CA VAL A 5 24.69 -4.06 -42.17
C VAL A 5 23.65 -4.70 -41.24
N PRO A 6 24.00 -4.96 -39.97
CA PRO A 6 23.03 -5.45 -38.99
C PRO A 6 21.95 -4.38 -38.73
N PHE A 7 20.69 -4.80 -38.77
CA PHE A 7 19.57 -3.97 -38.35
C PHE A 7 19.31 -4.20 -36.85
N PRO A 8 19.11 -3.15 -36.04
CA PRO A 8 19.05 -1.73 -36.41
C PRO A 8 20.44 -1.04 -36.43
N PRO A 9 20.59 0.07 -37.18
CA PRO A 9 21.85 0.83 -37.21
C PRO A 9 22.19 1.37 -35.80
N SER A 10 23.48 1.39 -35.46
CA SER A 10 23.97 1.76 -34.11
C SER A 10 23.58 3.18 -33.68
N ASP A 11 23.32 4.07 -34.65
CA ASP A 11 22.89 5.46 -34.45
C ASP A 11 21.37 5.67 -34.57
N ALA A 12 20.57 4.60 -34.61
CA ALA A 12 19.12 4.76 -34.54
C ALA A 12 18.74 5.38 -33.18
N PRO A 13 18.00 6.49 -33.15
CA PRO A 13 17.43 7.00 -31.91
C PRO A 13 16.52 5.91 -31.33
N ARG A 14 16.93 5.34 -30.20
CA ARG A 14 16.10 4.37 -29.47
C ARG A 14 14.85 5.12 -29.04
N LEU A 15 13.70 4.79 -29.61
CA LEU A 15 12.40 5.23 -29.11
C LEU A 15 12.33 4.81 -27.63
N ARG A 16 12.52 5.74 -26.71
CA ARG A 16 12.13 5.55 -25.31
C ARG A 16 10.62 5.52 -25.32
N LEU A 17 10.05 4.34 -25.15
CA LEU A 17 8.63 4.20 -24.88
C LEU A 17 8.32 5.07 -23.67
N VAL A 18 7.35 5.97 -23.82
CA VAL A 18 6.78 6.80 -22.75
C VAL A 18 5.94 5.88 -21.86
N GLU A 19 6.60 4.93 -21.22
CA GLU A 19 5.99 3.94 -20.31
C GLU A 19 6.03 4.42 -18.87
N THR A 20 6.97 5.31 -18.54
CA THR A 20 7.26 5.73 -17.17
C THR A 20 6.10 6.47 -16.51
N GLU A 21 5.39 7.33 -17.26
CA GLU A 21 4.26 8.11 -16.71
C GLU A 21 3.05 7.22 -16.42
N ARG A 22 2.67 6.32 -17.34
CA ARG A 22 1.60 5.34 -17.10
C ARG A 22 1.90 4.39 -15.95
N GLN A 23 3.14 3.89 -15.85
CA GLN A 23 3.53 3.01 -14.74
C GLN A 23 3.45 3.71 -13.38
N MET A 24 3.70 5.02 -13.34
CA MET A 24 3.60 5.81 -12.10
C MET A 24 2.15 6.11 -11.73
N GLU A 25 1.28 6.37 -12.72
CA GLU A 25 -0.17 6.54 -12.53
C GLU A 25 -0.82 5.24 -12.02
N ASP A 26 -0.50 4.10 -12.63
CA ASP A 26 -0.99 2.78 -12.21
C ASP A 26 -0.53 2.45 -10.79
N PHE A 27 0.75 2.71 -10.47
CA PHE A 27 1.25 2.54 -9.11
C PHE A 27 0.50 3.40 -8.09
N GLN A 28 0.30 4.69 -8.38
CA GLN A 28 -0.40 5.59 -7.46
C GLN A 28 -1.86 5.15 -7.25
N PHE A 29 -2.55 4.77 -8.33
CA PHE A 29 -3.90 4.24 -8.27
C PHE A 29 -3.95 2.98 -7.39
N ASP A 30 -3.07 2.02 -7.62
CA ASP A 30 -3.02 0.77 -6.86
C ASP A 30 -2.77 1.01 -5.37
N GLN A 31 -1.85 1.93 -5.02
CA GLN A 31 -1.59 2.29 -3.62
C GLN A 31 -2.83 2.90 -2.97
N VAL A 32 -3.49 3.85 -3.64
CA VAL A 32 -4.71 4.51 -3.12
C VAL A 32 -5.84 3.51 -2.98
N PHE A 33 -6.09 2.69 -4.00
CA PHE A 33 -7.17 1.71 -4.00
C PHE A 33 -6.96 0.67 -2.89
N ALA A 34 -5.75 0.11 -2.80
CA ALA A 34 -5.40 -0.87 -1.78
C ALA A 34 -5.43 -0.30 -0.35
N ALA A 35 -5.14 1.00 -0.18
CA ALA A 35 -5.30 1.69 1.10
C ALA A 35 -6.79 1.90 1.44
N ALA A 36 -7.59 2.35 0.47
CA ALA A 36 -9.01 2.63 0.66
C ALA A 36 -9.80 1.37 1.07
N ASP A 37 -9.56 0.24 0.39
CA ASP A 37 -10.21 -1.04 0.69
C ASP A 37 -9.95 -1.48 2.14
N ARG A 38 -8.69 -1.41 2.58
CA ARG A 38 -8.29 -1.73 3.95
C ARG A 38 -8.85 -0.75 4.98
N LEU A 39 -8.83 0.55 4.68
CA LEU A 39 -9.40 1.57 5.56
C LEU A 39 -10.92 1.44 5.69
N ALA A 40 -11.62 0.93 4.67
CA ALA A 40 -13.04 0.62 4.77
C ALA A 40 -13.31 -0.48 5.80
N LEU A 41 -12.47 -1.53 5.84
CA LEU A 41 -12.54 -2.57 6.87
C LEU A 41 -12.27 -2.01 8.26
N VAL A 42 -11.21 -1.21 8.42
CA VAL A 42 -10.87 -0.55 9.68
C VAL A 42 -12.01 0.34 10.17
N ASN A 43 -12.59 1.14 9.28
CA ASN A 43 -13.71 2.02 9.61
C ASN A 43 -14.94 1.22 10.04
N ARG A 44 -15.24 0.11 9.36
CA ARG A 44 -16.35 -0.79 9.74
C ARG A 44 -16.15 -1.34 11.16
N ASP A 45 -14.95 -1.82 11.47
CA ASP A 45 -14.65 -2.40 12.78
C ASP A 45 -14.73 -1.35 13.89
N LEU A 46 -14.20 -0.14 13.66
CA LEU A 46 -14.30 1.00 14.58
C LEU A 46 -15.75 1.43 14.81
N MET A 47 -16.56 1.51 13.75
CA MET A 47 -17.97 1.88 13.85
C MET A 47 -18.79 0.83 14.61
N SER A 48 -18.49 -0.46 14.39
CA SER A 48 -19.10 -1.57 15.13
C SER A 48 -18.80 -1.47 16.63
N ALA A 49 -17.53 -1.28 16.97
CA ALA A 49 -17.10 -1.12 18.36
C ALA A 49 -17.69 0.13 19.01
N ALA A 50 -17.70 1.26 18.32
CA ALA A 50 -18.31 2.49 18.82
C ALA A 50 -19.81 2.32 19.09
N ALA A 51 -20.54 1.61 18.23
CA ALA A 51 -21.95 1.31 18.44
C ALA A 51 -22.15 0.46 19.71
N ARG A 52 -21.38 -0.62 19.86
CA ARG A 52 -21.42 -1.49 21.05
C ARG A 52 -21.13 -0.72 22.35
N LEU A 53 -20.05 0.05 22.37
CA LEU A 53 -19.69 0.90 23.50
C LEU A 53 -20.79 1.90 23.84
N ARG A 54 -21.43 2.51 22.84
CA ARG A 54 -22.55 3.45 23.05
C ARG A 54 -23.77 2.75 23.68
N HIS A 55 -23.96 1.46 23.42
CA HIS A 55 -25.04 0.65 23.99
C HIS A 55 -24.68 0.02 25.35
N GLY A 56 -23.49 0.31 25.88
CA GLY A 56 -23.04 -0.16 27.20
C GLY A 56 -22.35 -1.52 27.18
N ASP A 57 -22.09 -2.08 26.00
CA ASP A 57 -21.29 -3.30 25.86
C ASP A 57 -19.80 -3.01 26.13
N ILE A 58 -19.07 -4.05 26.53
CA ILE A 58 -17.61 -4.01 26.71
C ILE A 58 -16.97 -4.69 25.50
N LEU A 59 -15.84 -4.13 25.02
CA LEU A 59 -14.99 -4.81 24.04
C LEU A 59 -14.17 -5.88 24.76
N GLY A 60 -14.25 -7.12 24.31
CA GLY A 60 -13.60 -8.26 24.95
C GLY A 60 -12.80 -9.10 23.96
N ASP A 61 -12.31 -10.23 24.44
CA ASP A 61 -11.62 -11.22 23.59
C ASP A 61 -12.56 -11.65 22.45
N GLY A 62 -12.05 -11.65 21.22
CA GLY A 62 -12.86 -11.90 20.01
C GLY A 62 -13.31 -10.63 19.27
N ASP A 63 -13.09 -9.44 19.85
CA ASP A 63 -13.25 -8.18 19.12
C ASP A 63 -12.03 -7.87 18.26
N ALA A 64 -12.23 -7.61 16.97
CA ALA A 64 -11.17 -7.33 16.00
C ALA A 64 -10.19 -6.22 16.43
N LEU A 65 -10.65 -5.26 17.24
CA LEU A 65 -9.84 -4.19 17.81
C LEU A 65 -8.92 -4.67 18.94
N ILE A 66 -9.41 -5.58 19.79
CA ILE A 66 -8.65 -6.14 20.92
C ILE A 66 -7.68 -7.20 20.43
N ASP A 67 -8.11 -8.02 19.47
CA ASP A 67 -7.32 -9.10 18.89
C ASP A 67 -6.24 -8.60 17.90
N GLY A 68 -6.20 -7.29 17.63
CA GLY A 68 -5.22 -6.65 16.76
C GLY A 68 -5.47 -6.83 15.27
N GLU A 69 -6.58 -7.45 14.87
CA GLU A 69 -6.95 -7.65 13.47
C GLU A 69 -7.20 -6.32 12.74
N THR A 70 -7.88 -5.38 13.41
CA THR A 70 -8.07 -4.03 12.86
C THR A 70 -6.73 -3.31 12.67
N LEU A 71 -5.74 -3.57 13.53
CA LEU A 71 -4.38 -3.02 13.36
C LEU A 71 -3.64 -3.69 12.20
N ARG A 72 -3.76 -5.02 12.04
CA ARG A 72 -3.22 -5.75 10.88
C ARG A 72 -3.79 -5.23 9.56
N ALA A 73 -5.06 -4.85 9.52
CA ALA A 73 -5.66 -4.23 8.33
C ALA A 73 -5.18 -2.79 8.10
N ALA A 74 -5.02 -2.00 9.16
CA ALA A 74 -4.63 -0.60 9.08
C ALA A 74 -3.17 -0.40 8.61
N LEU A 75 -2.24 -1.19 9.11
CA LEU A 75 -0.81 -0.99 8.89
C LEU A 75 -0.36 -1.07 7.41
N PRO A 76 -0.83 -2.02 6.59
CA PRO A 76 -0.54 -2.02 5.16
C PRO A 76 -1.15 -0.82 4.43
N ALA A 77 -2.32 -0.32 4.84
CA ALA A 77 -2.89 0.90 4.28
C ALA A 77 -2.00 2.12 4.58
N ILE A 78 -1.47 2.20 5.81
CA ILE A 78 -0.52 3.24 6.21
C ILE A 78 0.77 3.15 5.37
N LEU A 79 1.30 1.95 5.11
CA LEU A 79 2.45 1.79 4.22
C LEU A 79 2.17 2.31 2.81
N ASN A 80 0.99 2.04 2.28
CA ASN A 80 0.62 2.52 0.95
C ASN A 80 0.58 4.06 0.89
N LEU A 81 0.02 4.70 1.93
CA LEU A 81 0.02 6.15 2.06
C LEU A 81 1.45 6.71 2.19
N ILE A 82 2.31 6.08 2.99
CA ILE A 82 3.72 6.48 3.12
C ILE A 82 4.45 6.37 1.77
N ASN A 83 4.21 5.30 1.00
CA ASN A 83 4.81 5.12 -0.32
C ASN A 83 4.40 6.24 -1.29
N LEU A 84 3.14 6.72 -1.21
CA LEU A 84 2.67 7.85 -2.00
C LEU A 84 3.32 9.18 -1.59
N CYS A 85 3.57 9.38 -0.29
CA CYS A 85 4.22 10.60 0.19
C CYS A 85 5.69 10.71 -0.26
N ALA A 86 6.34 9.58 -0.59
CA ALA A 86 7.71 9.50 -1.11
C ALA A 86 8.74 10.36 -0.34
N SER A 87 8.52 10.54 0.97
CA SER A 87 9.29 11.45 1.82
C SER A 87 10.10 10.68 2.85
N ASN A 88 11.35 11.10 3.09
CA ASN A 88 12.20 10.52 4.12
C ASN A 88 11.70 10.77 5.55
N ARG A 89 10.73 11.68 5.73
CA ARG A 89 10.14 12.00 7.05
C ARG A 89 9.58 10.75 7.74
N ASP A 90 9.01 9.84 6.96
CA ASP A 90 8.25 8.70 7.49
C ASP A 90 9.05 7.39 7.37
N ALA A 91 10.36 7.45 7.12
CA ALA A 91 11.21 6.27 6.94
C ALA A 91 11.24 5.37 8.18
N ASP A 92 11.33 5.96 9.38
CA ASP A 92 11.34 5.19 10.63
C ASP A 92 9.98 4.56 10.92
N LEU A 93 8.89 5.27 10.62
CA LEU A 93 7.54 4.72 10.70
C LEU A 93 7.37 3.54 9.73
N SER A 94 7.80 3.70 8.47
CA SER A 94 7.75 2.62 7.47
C SER A 94 8.50 1.37 7.93
N ARG A 95 9.70 1.53 8.50
CA ARG A 95 10.49 0.42 9.06
C ARG A 95 9.77 -0.26 10.22
N ALA A 96 9.27 0.52 11.18
CA ALA A 96 8.56 -0.01 12.34
C ALA A 96 7.32 -0.80 11.91
N VAL A 97 6.54 -0.27 10.98
CA VAL A 97 5.33 -0.92 10.45
C VAL A 97 5.68 -2.22 9.72
N ARG A 98 6.71 -2.21 8.86
CA ARG A 98 7.18 -3.42 8.16
C ARG A 98 7.66 -4.49 9.14
N GLN A 99 8.43 -4.10 10.16
CA GLN A 99 8.91 -5.03 11.18
C GLN A 99 7.74 -5.63 11.96
N TRP A 100 6.76 -4.82 12.35
CA TRP A 100 5.58 -5.32 13.04
C TRP A 100 4.79 -6.31 12.17
N LEU A 101 4.57 -5.97 10.89
CA LEU A 101 3.88 -6.86 9.93
C LEU A 101 4.66 -8.14 9.66
N GLN A 102 5.99 -8.13 9.73
CA GLN A 102 6.77 -9.36 9.58
C GLN A 102 6.58 -10.32 10.77
N VAL A 103 6.32 -9.78 11.97
CA VAL A 103 6.14 -10.58 13.18
C VAL A 103 4.67 -11.01 13.36
N ASN A 104 3.72 -10.18 12.91
CA ASN A 104 2.30 -10.33 13.24
C ASN A 104 1.38 -10.42 12.01
N GLY A 105 1.90 -10.20 10.80
CA GLY A 105 1.18 -10.43 9.55
C GLY A 105 1.30 -11.90 9.18
N ASP A 106 0.16 -12.56 9.01
CA ASP A 106 0.06 -13.96 8.57
C ASP A 106 0.66 -14.19 7.18
#